data_AF-A0A3A0AEX9-F1
#
_entry.id   AF-A0A3A0AEX9-F1
#
_cell.length_a   1.000
_cell.length_b   1.000
_cell.length_c   1.000
_cell.angle_alpha   90.00
_cell.angle_beta   90.00
_cell.angle_gamma   90.00
#
_symmetry.space_group_name_H-M   'P 1'
#
loop_
_entity.id
_entity.type
_entity.pdbx_description
1 polymer ?
#
loop_
_entity_poly.entity_id
_entity_poly.type
_entity_poly.pdbx_seq_one_letter_code
_entity_poly.pdbx_strand_id
1 'polypeptide(L)'
;QVRLYGLDGTLEVDFRFGNFGGAPPTMMVRGARAGADTFDDLPIPARIWGAVHPDDPNAVFNIMPAGDRYFIDCILHDRAVTPNFWEGVAVQAVIDAAKESQRSGCWAEVAPARG
;
A
#
# COMPACT_ATOMS: atom_id res chain seq x y z
N GLN A 1 9.60 -5.12 2.01
CA GLN A 1 10.42 -4.04 1.43
C GLN A 1 9.74 -3.58 0.15
N VAL A 2 9.48 -2.27 0.03
CA VAL A 2 8.94 -1.65 -1.19
C VAL A 2 9.98 -0.69 -1.73
N ARG A 3 10.25 -0.74 -3.03
CA ARG A 3 11.19 0.16 -3.73
C ARG A 3 10.46 0.92 -4.82
N LEU A 4 10.67 2.23 -4.86
CA LEU A 4 10.12 3.13 -5.87
C LEU A 4 11.27 3.83 -6.58
N TYR A 5 11.34 3.68 -7.90
CA TYR A 5 12.36 4.29 -8.74
C TYR A 5 11.73 5.45 -9.53
N GLY A 6 12.42 6.58 -9.58
CA GLY A 6 12.03 7.75 -10.34
C GLY A 6 13.22 8.42 -11.03
N LEU A 7 12.93 9.36 -11.92
CA LEU A 7 13.96 10.10 -12.67
C LEU A 7 14.93 10.85 -11.74
N ASP A 8 14.45 11.31 -10.59
CA ASP A 8 15.21 12.13 -9.64
C ASP A 8 15.81 11.34 -8.48
N GLY A 9 15.68 10.02 -8.47
CA GLY A 9 16.19 9.16 -7.40
C GLY A 9 15.32 7.96 -7.08
N THR A 10 15.66 7.29 -5.99
CA THR A 10 15.00 6.08 -5.50
C THR A 10 14.57 6.27 -4.06
N LEU A 11 13.39 5.73 -3.72
CA LEU A 11 12.92 5.59 -2.35
C LEU A 11 12.81 4.10 -1.99
N GLU A 12 13.17 3.78 -0.76
CA GLU A 12 12.96 2.47 -0.17
C GLU A 12 12.20 2.59 1.14
N VAL A 13 11.18 1.76 1.31
CA VAL A 13 10.44 1.63 2.57
C VAL A 13 10.74 0.27 3.17
N ASP A 14 11.34 0.27 4.36
CA ASP A 14 11.47 -0.90 5.21
C ASP A 14 10.35 -0.87 6.25
N PHE A 15 9.59 -1.96 6.30
CA PHE A 15 8.51 -2.15 7.26
C PHE A 15 8.66 -3.53 7.88
N ARG A 16 8.85 -3.57 9.20
CA ARG A 16 8.90 -4.79 10.00
C ARG A 16 7.81 -4.73 11.06
N PHE A 17 7.00 -5.78 11.15
CA PHE A 17 5.91 -5.90 12.11
C PHE A 17 6.35 -6.21 13.55
N GLY A 18 7.65 -6.35 13.80
CA GLY A 18 8.12 -6.77 15.11
C GLY A 18 7.84 -8.25 15.38
N ASN A 19 8.33 -9.07 14.46
CA ASN A 19 8.89 -10.40 14.67
C ASN A 19 8.02 -11.55 15.22
N PHE A 20 8.01 -12.62 14.41
CA PHE A 20 8.14 -14.01 14.87
C PHE A 20 9.49 -14.29 15.60
N GLY A 21 10.07 -13.33 16.35
CA GLY A 21 11.44 -13.44 16.92
C GLY A 21 11.95 -12.29 17.81
N GLY A 22 11.09 -11.44 18.39
CA GLY A 22 11.45 -10.42 19.39
C GLY A 22 12.13 -9.10 18.95
N ALA A 23 12.19 -8.75 17.66
CA ALA A 23 12.63 -7.41 17.25
C ALA A 23 11.45 -6.42 17.33
N PRO A 24 11.64 -5.13 17.67
CA PRO A 24 10.56 -4.15 17.65
C PRO A 24 10.07 -3.88 16.21
N PRO A 25 8.80 -3.46 16.03
CA PRO A 25 8.34 -3.02 14.74
C PRO A 25 9.08 -1.75 14.33
N THR A 26 9.43 -1.65 13.04
CA THR A 26 10.14 -0.49 12.51
C THR A 26 9.52 -0.09 11.19
N MET A 27 9.28 1.21 11.00
CA MET A 27 8.88 1.79 9.73
C MET A 27 9.88 2.89 9.37
N MET A 28 10.65 2.66 8.32
CA MET A 28 11.74 3.54 7.91
C MET A 28 11.65 3.82 6.42
N VAL A 29 11.82 5.07 6.04
CA VAL A 29 11.95 5.49 4.64
C VAL A 29 13.40 5.90 4.42
N ARG A 30 13.99 5.38 3.35
CA ARG A 30 15.31 5.75 2.88
C ARG A 30 15.22 6.30 1.48
N GLY A 31 16.07 7.24 1.13
CA GLY A 31 16.12 7.78 -0.23
C GLY A 31 17.54 8.01 -0.72
N ALA A 32 17.72 7.89 -2.03
CA ALA A 32 18.93 8.30 -2.73
C ALA A 32 18.53 9.20 -3.89
N ARG A 33 19.12 10.40 -3.99
CA ARG A 33 18.93 11.29 -5.15
C ARG A 33 19.68 10.73 -6.36
N ALA A 34 19.31 11.18 -7.57
CA ALA A 34 20.07 10.87 -8.76
C ALA A 34 21.55 11.29 -8.59
N GLY A 35 22.47 10.34 -8.77
CA GLY A 35 23.91 10.55 -8.58
C GLY A 35 24.41 10.42 -7.13
N ALA A 36 23.56 10.07 -6.17
CA ALA A 36 24.00 9.74 -4.82
C ALA A 36 24.49 8.28 -4.75
N ASP A 37 25.62 8.07 -4.06
CA ASP A 37 26.21 6.73 -3.87
C ASP A 37 25.63 6.00 -2.63
N THR A 38 24.88 6.71 -1.79
CA THR A 38 24.33 6.18 -0.53
C THR A 38 22.86 6.54 -0.35
N PHE A 39 22.17 5.72 0.44
CA PHE A 39 20.84 6.02 0.94
C PHE A 39 20.91 6.79 2.25
N ASP A 40 20.09 7.84 2.36
CA ASP A 40 19.89 8.59 3.60
C ASP A 40 18.54 8.22 4.22
N ASP A 41 18.47 8.24 5.55
CA ASP A 41 17.21 8.11 6.28
C ASP A 41 16.37 9.36 6.07
N LEU A 42 15.12 9.17 5.66
CA LEU A 42 14.16 10.24 5.43
C LEU A 42 13.12 10.21 6.55
N PRO A 43 13.00 11.28 7.36
CA PRO A 43 11.99 11.33 8.40
C PRO A 43 10.61 11.28 7.76
N ILE A 44 9.75 10.39 8.26
CA ILE A 44 8.35 10.34 7.85
C ILE A 44 7.67 11.60 8.42
N PRO A 45 7.17 12.52 7.57
CA PRO A 45 6.56 13.76 8.05
C PRO A 45 5.37 13.47 8.97
N ALA A 46 5.20 14.28 10.03
CA ALA A 46 4.13 14.12 11.04
C ALA A 46 2.73 13.97 10.42
N ARG A 47 2.45 14.69 9.33
CA ARG A 47 1.17 14.60 8.60
C ARG A 47 0.85 13.20 8.05
N ILE A 48 1.86 12.38 7.76
CA ILE A 48 1.69 11.01 7.26
C ILE A 48 1.30 10.07 8.40
N TRP A 49 1.83 10.30 9.61
CA TRP A 49 1.49 9.53 10.81
C TRP A 49 0.04 9.78 11.28
N GLY A 50 -0.50 10.97 11.04
CA GLY A 50 -1.87 11.31 11.44
C GLY A 50 -2.04 11.24 12.95
N ALA A 51 -2.94 10.37 13.42
CA ALA A 51 -3.20 10.16 14.85
C ALA A 51 -2.25 9.16 15.53
N VAL A 52 -1.34 8.53 14.78
CA VAL A 52 -0.46 7.49 15.29
C VAL A 52 0.86 8.07 15.77
N HIS A 53 1.36 7.60 16.92
CA HIS A 53 2.67 7.99 17.41
C HIS A 53 3.78 7.22 16.66
N PRO A 54 4.87 7.86 16.20
CA PRO A 54 5.95 7.19 15.46
C PRO A 54 6.61 6.01 16.19
N ASP A 55 6.56 6.00 17.53
CA ASP A 55 7.12 4.93 18.36
C ASP A 55 6.22 3.67 18.43
N ASP A 56 4.98 3.76 17.95
CA ASP A 56 4.06 2.61 17.81
C ASP A 56 3.49 2.55 16.38
N PRO A 57 4.32 2.18 15.39
CA PRO A 57 3.89 2.17 13.99
C PRO A 57 2.80 1.12 13.70
N ASN A 58 2.67 0.08 14.54
CA ASN A 58 1.63 -0.93 14.39
C ASN A 58 0.23 -0.39 14.71
N ALA A 59 0.12 0.68 15.51
CA ALA A 59 -1.16 1.32 15.79
C ALA A 59 -1.84 1.89 14.54
N VAL A 60 -1.10 2.11 13.44
CA VAL A 60 -1.69 2.45 12.12
C VAL A 60 -2.80 1.47 11.74
N PHE A 61 -2.61 0.17 11.96
CA PHE A 61 -3.59 -0.85 11.57
C PHE A 61 -4.83 -0.91 12.47
N ASN A 62 -4.76 -0.31 13.66
CA ASN A 62 -5.85 -0.34 14.64
C ASN A 62 -6.62 0.99 14.71
N ILE A 63 -5.94 2.11 14.45
CA ILE A 63 -6.48 3.46 14.65
C ILE A 63 -6.89 4.11 13.33
N MET A 64 -6.09 3.93 12.27
CA MET A 64 -6.37 4.62 11.02
C MET A 64 -7.57 3.97 10.34
N PRO A 65 -8.56 4.75 9.85
CA PRO A 65 -9.71 4.24 9.14
C PRO A 65 -9.30 3.87 7.70
N ALA A 66 -8.45 2.85 7.58
CA ALA A 66 -7.99 2.25 6.34
C ALA A 66 -8.04 0.71 6.43
N GLY A 67 -8.11 0.03 5.29
CA GLY A 67 -8.13 -1.44 5.24
C GLY A 67 -9.24 -2.04 6.11
N ASP A 68 -8.86 -2.98 6.98
CA ASP A 68 -9.79 -3.72 7.85
C ASP A 68 -10.53 -2.79 8.82
N ARG A 69 -9.84 -1.79 9.38
CA ARG A 69 -10.47 -0.86 10.32
C ARG A 69 -11.53 0.02 9.64
N TYR A 70 -11.26 0.47 8.42
CA TYR A 70 -12.26 1.18 7.60
C TYR A 70 -13.49 0.31 7.32
N PHE A 71 -13.28 -0.96 6.97
CA PHE A 71 -14.37 -1.92 6.72
C PHE A 71 -15.23 -2.11 7.99
N ILE A 72 -14.60 -2.31 9.15
CA ILE A 72 -15.27 -2.40 10.45
C ILE A 72 -16.05 -1.11 10.75
N ASP A 73 -15.44 0.06 10.54
CA ASP A 73 -16.09 1.34 10.80
C ASP A 73 -17.31 1.55 9.89
N CYS A 74 -17.28 1.06 8.65
CA CYS A 74 -18.44 1.10 7.76
C CYS A 74 -19.59 0.23 8.29
N ILE A 75 -19.29 -0.97 8.82
CA ILE A 75 -20.30 -1.83 9.47
C ILE A 75 -20.90 -1.16 10.70
N LEU A 76 -20.05 -0.64 11.60
CA LEU A 76 -20.49 -0.04 12.87
C LEU A 76 -21.36 1.21 12.68
N HIS A 77 -21.16 1.94 11.58
CA HIS A 77 -21.88 3.18 11.28
C HIS A 77 -22.96 3.02 10.21
N ASP A 78 -23.26 1.78 9.79
CA ASP A 78 -24.22 1.48 8.71
C ASP A 78 -23.96 2.30 7.43
N ARG A 79 -22.71 2.31 6.97
CA ARG A 79 -22.27 2.99 5.75
C ARG A 79 -21.80 1.99 4.70
N ALA A 80 -22.04 2.30 3.44
CA ALA A 80 -21.45 1.56 2.34
C ALA A 80 -19.92 1.73 2.33
N VAL A 81 -19.20 0.61 2.16
CA VAL A 81 -17.74 0.61 2.04
C VAL A 81 -17.31 0.92 0.60
N THR A 82 -16.23 1.68 0.43
CA THR A 82 -15.55 1.83 -0.87
C THR A 82 -14.01 1.76 -0.69
N PRO A 83 -13.30 0.90 -1.44
CA PRO A 83 -13.82 0.04 -2.48
C PRO A 83 -14.64 -1.14 -1.91
N ASN A 84 -15.69 -1.55 -2.61
CA ASN A 84 -16.51 -2.73 -2.32
C ASN A 84 -16.11 -3.94 -3.19
N PHE A 85 -16.77 -5.07 -2.97
CA PHE A 85 -16.46 -6.31 -3.71
C PHE A 85 -16.67 -6.21 -5.22
N TRP A 86 -17.63 -5.41 -5.69
CA TRP A 86 -17.86 -5.23 -7.12
C TRP A 86 -16.74 -4.44 -7.79
N GLU A 87 -16.24 -3.41 -7.10
CA GLU A 87 -15.03 -2.70 -7.53
C GLU A 87 -13.82 -3.65 -7.55
N GLY A 88 -13.72 -4.56 -6.57
CA GLY A 88 -12.72 -5.64 -6.57
C GLY A 88 -12.81 -6.57 -7.79
N VAL A 89 -14.02 -7.00 -8.17
CA VAL A 89 -14.25 -7.81 -9.38
C VAL A 89 -13.85 -7.05 -10.65
N ALA A 90 -14.16 -5.76 -10.74
CA ALA A 90 -13.77 -4.93 -11.87
C ALA A 90 -12.25 -4.82 -12.02
N VAL A 91 -11.52 -4.65 -10.91
CA VAL A 91 -10.05 -4.65 -10.91
C VAL A 91 -9.50 -6.01 -11.34
N GLN A 92 -10.08 -7.11 -10.86
CA GLN A 92 -9.63 -8.45 -11.25
C GLN A 92 -9.78 -8.68 -12.76
N ALA A 93 -10.86 -8.19 -13.38
CA ALA A 93 -11.06 -8.28 -14.83
C ALA A 93 -9.95 -7.56 -15.62
N VAL A 94 -9.47 -6.42 -15.14
CA VAL A 94 -8.34 -5.69 -15.77
C VAL A 94 -7.04 -6.48 -15.64
N ILE A 95 -6.78 -7.06 -14.46
CA ILE A 95 -5.58 -7.89 -14.23
C ILE A 95 -5.59 -9.10 -15.17
N ASP A 96 -6.73 -9.76 -15.33
CA ASP A 96 -6.86 -10.92 -16.21
C ASP A 96 -6.69 -10.55 -17.68
N ALA A 97 -7.25 -9.43 -18.14
CA ALA A 97 -7.03 -8.93 -19.49
C ALA A 97 -5.55 -8.57 -19.75
N ALA A 98 -4.86 -7.95 -18.80
CA ALA A 98 -3.43 -7.64 -18.93
C ALA A 98 -2.58 -8.92 -19.06
N LYS A 99 -2.89 -9.95 -18.26
CA LYS A 99 -2.23 -11.26 -18.35
C LYS A 99 -2.48 -11.93 -19.70
N GLU A 100 -3.70 -11.84 -20.22
CA GLU A 100 -4.03 -12.37 -21.54
C GLU A 100 -3.29 -11.62 -22.65
N SER A 101 -3.32 -10.29 -22.62
CA SER A 101 -2.62 -9.46 -23.61
C SER A 101 -1.13 -9.78 -23.68
N GLN A 102 -0.48 -9.97 -22.53
CA GLN A 102 0.91 -10.39 -22.47
C GLN A 102 1.13 -11.78 -23.10
N ARG A 103 0.23 -12.73 -22.82
CA ARG A 103 0.32 -14.11 -23.33
C ARG A 103 0.11 -14.19 -24.83
N SER A 104 -0.82 -13.42 -25.37
CA SER A 104 -1.20 -13.45 -26.79
C SER A 104 -0.40 -12.47 -27.66
N GLY A 105 0.23 -11.46 -27.07
CA GLY A 105 0.92 -10.38 -27.79
C GLY A 105 -0.02 -9.42 -28.50
N CYS A 106 -1.31 -9.39 -28.14
CA CYS A 106 -2.32 -8.51 -28.71
C CYS A 106 -3.17 -7.83 -27.64
N TRP A 107 -4.04 -6.89 -28.04
CA TRP A 107 -5.00 -6.28 -27.14
C TRP A 107 -6.01 -7.32 -26.64
N ALA A 108 -6.30 -7.29 -25.34
CA ALA A 108 -7.33 -8.13 -24.71
C ALA A 108 -8.47 -7.26 -24.21
N GLU A 109 -9.70 -7.71 -24.44
CA GLU A 109 -10.91 -7.07 -23.92
C GLU A 109 -11.02 -7.27 -22.40
N VAL A 110 -11.47 -6.22 -21.70
CA VAL A 110 -11.76 -6.30 -20.27
C VAL A 110 -13.20 -6.81 -20.10
N ALA A 111 -13.35 -7.95 -19.45
CA ALA A 111 -14.67 -8.50 -19.17
C ALA A 111 -15.49 -7.52 -18.30
N PRO A 112 -16.78 -7.32 -18.59
CA PRO A 112 -17.62 -6.44 -17.78
C PRO A 112 -17.77 -7.00 -16.36
N ALA A 113 -17.58 -6.16 -15.35
CA ALA A 113 -17.94 -6.49 -13.98
C ALA A 113 -19.46 -6.65 -13.90
N ARG A 114 -19.95 -7.82 -13.47
CA ARG A 114 -21.37 -8.07 -13.23
C ARG A 114 -21.64 -7.95 -11.74
N GLY A 115 -22.51 -7.01 -11.38
CA GLY A 115 -23.08 -6.80 -10.03
C GLY A 115 -24.45 -7.45 -9.88
#